data_AF-A0A536RME4-F1
#
_entry.id   AF-A0A536RME4-F1
#
_cell.length_a   1.000
_cell.length_b   1.000
_cell.length_c   1.000
_cell.angle_alpha   90.00
_cell.angle_beta   90.00
_cell.angle_gamma   90.00
#
_symmetry.space_group_name_H-M   'P 1'
#
loop_
_entity.id
_entity.type
_entity.pdbx_description
1 polymer ?
#
loop_
_entity_poly.entity_id
_entity_poly.type
_entity_poly.pdbx_seq_one_letter_code
_entity_poly.pdbx_strand_id
1 'polypeptide(L)'
;RRWEAPEFQRDFVYLTEDAARLLVARGVRAVGMDYLSIERFGSTDFPVHHILLGAGVFVIEGLDLRAVEPGRYTLVCLPLKFPDLDGAPARAILLA
;
A
#
# COMPACT_ATOMS: atom_id res chain seq x y z
N ARG A 1 -8.89 7.26 10.69
CA ARG A 1 -8.78 8.59 11.36
C ARG A 1 -8.12 9.65 10.49
N ARG A 2 -7.03 9.34 9.76
CA ARG A 2 -6.29 10.36 8.99
C ARG A 2 -6.99 10.82 7.69
N TRP A 3 -7.91 10.02 7.15
CA TRP A 3 -8.73 10.36 5.97
C TRP A 3 -9.60 11.61 6.14
N GLU A 4 -9.96 11.98 7.37
CA GLU A 4 -10.81 13.14 7.65
C GLU A 4 -9.99 14.41 7.97
N ALA A 5 -8.67 14.26 8.11
CA ALA A 5 -7.81 15.41 8.32
C ALA A 5 -7.70 16.20 7.00
N PRO A 6 -7.96 17.53 7.03
CA PRO A 6 -7.86 18.35 5.83
C PRO A 6 -6.41 18.54 5.37
N GLU A 7 -5.45 18.33 6.27
CA GLU A 7 -4.02 18.51 6.03
C GLU A 7 -3.29 17.18 5.93
N PHE A 8 -2.26 17.16 5.09
CA PHE A 8 -1.34 16.04 4.99
C PHE A 8 -0.63 15.81 6.32
N GLN A 9 -0.80 14.62 6.89
CA GLN A 9 -0.16 14.21 8.13
C GLN A 9 1.22 13.65 7.77
N ARG A 10 2.29 14.16 8.40
CA ARG A 10 3.68 13.74 8.12
C ARG A 10 4.16 12.59 9.00
N ASP A 11 3.44 12.29 10.06
CA ASP A 11 3.76 11.29 11.08
C ASP A 11 2.94 9.99 10.88
N PHE A 12 2.57 9.68 9.64
CA PHE A 12 1.76 8.51 9.33
C PHE A 12 2.49 7.21 9.58
N VAL A 13 1.69 6.17 9.81
CA VAL A 13 2.21 4.82 9.99
C VAL A 13 2.74 4.34 8.66
N TYR A 14 3.97 3.84 8.67
CA TYR A 14 4.68 3.32 7.52
C TYR A 14 5.22 1.92 7.86
N LEU A 15 5.67 1.19 6.85
CA LEU A 15 6.26 -0.12 7.06
C LEU A 15 7.77 0.01 7.29
N THR A 16 8.32 -0.75 8.23
CA THR A 16 9.79 -0.86 8.39
C THR A 16 10.37 -1.85 7.38
N GLU A 17 11.66 -1.72 7.04
CA GLU A 17 12.35 -2.71 6.19
C GLU A 17 12.21 -4.15 6.69
N ASP A 18 12.35 -4.39 8.00
CA ASP A 18 12.24 -5.73 8.58
C ASP A 18 10.85 -6.34 8.35
N ALA A 19 9.80 -5.53 8.50
CA ALA A 19 8.43 -5.94 8.21
C ALA A 19 8.23 -6.21 6.70
N ALA A 20 8.82 -5.40 5.82
CA ALA A 20 8.79 -5.64 4.37
C ALA A 20 9.45 -6.99 4.01
N ARG A 21 10.66 -7.25 4.53
CA ARG A 21 11.38 -8.52 4.34
C ARG A 21 10.59 -9.70 4.90
N LEU A 22 9.92 -9.53 6.04
CA LEU A 22 9.06 -10.57 6.62
C LEU A 22 7.88 -10.89 5.70
N LEU A 23 7.18 -9.89 5.14
CA LEU A 23 6.06 -10.11 4.22
C LEU A 23 6.51 -10.87 2.96
N VAL A 24 7.65 -10.47 2.38
CA VAL A 24 8.26 -11.18 1.25
C VAL A 24 8.56 -12.63 1.61
N ALA A 25 9.22 -12.87 2.75
CA ALA A 25 9.56 -14.22 3.21
C ALA A 25 8.32 -15.11 3.47
N ARG A 26 7.17 -14.50 3.77
CA ARG A 26 5.88 -15.19 3.94
C ARG A 26 5.11 -15.41 2.64
N GLY A 27 5.65 -15.00 1.50
CA GLY A 27 5.03 -15.20 0.18
C GLY A 27 3.84 -14.27 -0.09
N VAL A 28 3.75 -13.13 0.61
CA VAL A 28 2.73 -12.11 0.33
C VAL A 28 2.94 -11.57 -1.08
N ARG A 29 1.84 -11.37 -1.83
CA ARG A 29 1.89 -10.93 -3.23
C ARG A 29 1.44 -9.48 -3.45
N ALA A 30 0.74 -8.91 -2.48
CA ALA A 30 0.35 -7.51 -2.48
C ALA A 30 0.25 -7.01 -1.03
N VAL A 31 0.61 -5.75 -0.80
CA VAL A 31 0.45 -5.04 0.46
C VAL A 31 -0.37 -3.79 0.20
N GLY A 32 -1.49 -3.67 0.91
CA GLY A 32 -2.38 -2.52 0.84
C GLY A 32 -2.36 -1.73 2.12
N MET A 33 -2.55 -0.42 2.01
CA MET A 33 -2.51 0.47 3.17
C MET A 33 -3.40 1.71 2.98
N ASP A 34 -3.91 2.22 4.09
CA ASP A 34 -4.97 3.22 4.15
C ASP A 34 -4.46 4.67 4.24
N TYR A 35 -3.22 4.89 3.77
CA TYR A 35 -2.60 6.20 3.69
C TYR A 35 -1.76 6.37 2.44
N LEU A 36 -1.20 7.57 2.26
CA LEU A 36 -0.60 8.02 1.02
C LEU A 36 0.82 7.52 0.73
N SER A 37 1.47 6.81 1.66
CA SER A 37 2.75 6.14 1.36
C SER A 37 3.09 4.99 2.31
N ILE A 38 3.69 3.91 1.80
CA ILE A 38 4.22 2.80 2.62
C ILE A 38 5.56 3.14 3.29
N GLU A 39 6.15 4.25 2.88
CA GLU A 39 7.45 4.75 3.34
C GLU A 39 7.31 5.76 4.46
N ARG A 40 8.37 5.88 5.25
CA ARG A 40 8.46 6.99 6.19
C ARG A 40 8.45 8.31 5.43
N PHE A 41 7.69 9.29 5.92
CA PHE A 41 7.76 10.64 5.39
C PHE A 41 9.20 11.19 5.39
N GLY A 42 9.61 11.77 4.27
CA GLY A 42 10.96 12.29 4.08
C GLY A 42 12.02 11.23 3.76
N SER A 43 11.64 9.96 3.60
CA SER A 43 12.49 8.94 2.99
C SER A 43 12.89 9.36 1.58
N THR A 44 14.18 9.23 1.24
CA THR A 44 14.73 9.61 -0.07
C THR A 44 15.25 8.42 -0.86
N ASP A 45 15.49 7.31 -0.18
CA ASP A 45 16.05 6.07 -0.69
C ASP A 45 15.00 4.97 -0.87
N PHE A 46 13.76 5.20 -0.41
CA PHE A 46 12.58 4.35 -0.62
C PHE A 46 12.83 2.84 -0.46
N PRO A 47 13.45 2.40 0.66
CA PRO A 47 13.92 1.03 0.81
C PRO A 47 12.76 0.02 0.87
N VAL A 48 11.59 0.40 1.39
CA VAL A 48 10.43 -0.48 1.48
C VAL A 48 9.86 -0.74 0.09
N HIS A 49 9.72 0.29 -0.74
CA HIS A 49 9.32 0.12 -2.14
C HIS A 49 10.29 -0.80 -2.87
N HIS A 50 11.59 -0.58 -2.73
CA HIS A 50 12.59 -1.41 -3.39
C HIS A 50 12.55 -2.87 -2.92
N ILE A 51 12.37 -3.13 -1.62
CA ILE A 51 12.24 -4.49 -1.09
C ILE A 51 10.98 -5.18 -1.62
N LEU A 52 9.82 -4.52 -1.58
CA LEU A 52 8.55 -5.11 -1.97
C LEU A 52 8.45 -5.27 -3.49
N LEU A 53 8.62 -4.19 -4.24
CA LEU A 53 8.51 -4.19 -5.71
C LEU A 53 9.61 -5.03 -6.35
N GLY A 54 10.83 -4.99 -5.81
CA GLY A 54 11.95 -5.84 -6.26
C GLY A 54 11.69 -7.34 -6.07
N ALA A 55 10.83 -7.72 -5.13
CA ALA A 55 10.37 -9.09 -4.92
C ALA A 55 9.06 -9.42 -5.67
N GLY A 56 8.53 -8.50 -6.48
CA GLY A 56 7.26 -8.69 -7.21
C GLY A 56 6.02 -8.64 -6.30
N VAL A 57 6.12 -7.96 -5.15
CA VAL A 57 5.01 -7.68 -4.25
C VAL A 57 4.41 -6.33 -4.62
N PHE A 58 3.15 -6.30 -5.03
CA PHE A 58 2.47 -5.06 -5.41
C PHE A 58 2.17 -4.18 -4.19
N VAL A 59 2.32 -2.87 -4.34
CA VAL A 59 1.99 -1.87 -3.31
C VAL A 59 0.70 -1.15 -3.71
N ILE A 60 -0.24 -1.02 -2.76
CA ILE A 60 -1.52 -0.33 -2.96
C ILE A 60 -1.69 0.70 -1.85
N GLU A 61 -1.75 1.97 -2.23
CA GLU A 61 -1.81 3.10 -1.30
C GLU A 61 -3.13 3.85 -1.41
N GLY A 62 -3.50 4.57 -0.35
CA GLY A 62 -4.71 5.39 -0.31
C GLY A 62 -6.01 4.58 -0.23
N LEU A 63 -5.99 3.36 0.31
CA LEU A 63 -7.23 2.61 0.57
C LEU A 63 -8.11 3.34 1.60
N ASP A 64 -9.42 3.20 1.47
CA ASP A 64 -10.37 3.59 2.52
C ASP A 64 -10.92 2.34 3.20
N LEU A 65 -10.39 2.06 4.40
CA LEU A 65 -10.76 0.89 5.20
C LEU A 65 -11.62 1.26 6.42
N ARG A 66 -12.11 2.49 6.53
CA ARG A 66 -12.82 3.00 7.73
C ARG A 66 -14.08 2.21 8.09
N ALA A 67 -14.74 1.63 7.09
CA ALA A 67 -15.96 0.84 7.23
C ALA A 67 -15.75 -0.66 6.96
N VAL A 68 -14.50 -1.13 7.04
CA VAL A 68 -14.12 -2.52 6.75
C VAL A 68 -13.68 -3.21 8.04
N GLU A 69 -14.35 -4.31 8.37
CA GLU A 69 -13.95 -5.15 9.51
C GLU A 69 -12.72 -6.01 9.17
N PRO A 70 -11.86 -6.34 10.16
CA PRO A 70 -10.76 -7.27 9.94
C PRO A 70 -11.28 -8.65 9.51
N GLY A 71 -10.70 -9.21 8.45
CA GLY A 71 -11.14 -10.50 7.92
C GLY A 71 -10.44 -10.92 6.65
N ARG A 72 -10.96 -11.99 6.04
CA ARG A 72 -10.53 -12.47 4.72
C ARG A 72 -11.52 -11.99 3.67
N TYR A 73 -10.98 -11.38 2.63
CA TYR A 73 -11.74 -10.87 1.49
C TYR A 73 -11.02 -11.22 0.21
N THR A 74 -11.76 -11.24 -0.89
CA THR A 74 -11.18 -11.17 -2.23
C THR A 74 -11.03 -9.69 -2.60
N LEU A 75 -9.78 -9.25 -2.76
CA LEU A 75 -9.46 -7.91 -3.25
C LEU A 75 -9.50 -7.87 -4.78
N VAL A 76 -10.27 -6.96 -5.34
CA VAL A 76 -10.20 -6.59 -6.76
C VAL A 76 -9.64 -5.18 -6.84
N CYS A 77 -8.42 -5.05 -7.38
CA CYS A 77 -7.72 -3.77 -7.51
C CYS A 77 -6.98 -3.76 -8.86
N LEU A 78 -7.72 -3.46 -9.92
CA LEU A 78 -7.21 -3.49 -11.29
C LEU A 78 -6.70 -2.09 -11.68
N PRO A 79 -5.39 -1.91 -11.94
CA PRO A 79 -4.85 -0.64 -12.40
C PRO A 79 -5.31 -0.34 -13.84
N LEU A 80 -5.43 0.94 -14.18
CA LEU A 80 -5.63 1.35 -15.56
C LEU A 80 -4.44 0.92 -16.43
N LYS A 81 -4.73 0.36 -17.61
CA LYS A 81 -3.72 -0.18 -18.53
C LYS A 81 -3.21 0.89 -19.48
N PHE A 82 -2.42 1.82 -18.96
CA PHE A 82 -1.69 2.79 -19.77
C PHE A 82 -0.21 2.41 -19.85
N PRO A 83 0.43 2.56 -21.02
CA PRO A 83 1.86 2.35 -21.16
C PRO A 83 2.65 3.40 -20.38
N ASP A 84 3.89 3.06 -20.02
CA ASP A 84 4.90 3.97 -19.50
C ASP A 84 4.52 4.72 -18.21
N LEU A 85 3.66 4.12 -17.38
CA LEU A 85 3.35 4.61 -16.03
C LEU A 85 4.16 3.88 -14.94
N ASP A 86 4.49 4.60 -13.88
CA ASP A 86 5.11 4.12 -12.64
C ASP A 86 4.07 3.55 -11.65
N GLY A 87 2.82 3.97 -11.79
CA GLY A 87 1.66 3.47 -11.08
C GLY A 87 0.36 3.92 -11.75
N ALA A 88 -0.78 3.38 -11.34
CA ALA A 88 -2.07 3.79 -11.88
C ALA A 88 -3.15 3.78 -10.80
N PRO A 89 -4.13 4.69 -10.86
CA PRO A 89 -5.28 4.63 -9.98
C PRO A 89 -6.10 3.37 -10.27
N ALA A 90 -6.77 2.87 -9.24
CA ALA A 90 -7.66 1.74 -9.33
C ALA A 90 -8.90 1.97 -8.47
N ARG A 91 -10.03 1.39 -8.89
CA ARG A 91 -11.18 1.22 -8.00
C ARG A 91 -10.97 -0.07 -7.21
N ALA A 92 -10.39 0.05 -6.02
CA ALA A 92 -10.23 -1.09 -5.12
C ALA A 92 -11.57 -1.45 -4.47
N ILE A 93 -11.95 -2.73 -4.52
CA ILE A 93 -13.14 -3.27 -3.85
C ILE A 93 -12.81 -4.57 -3.15
N LEU A 94 -13.55 -4.85 -2.07
CA LEU A 94 -13.49 -6.10 -1.33
C LEU A 94 -14.78 -6.89 -1.55
N LEU A 95 -14.65 -8.18 -1.84
CA LEU A 95 -15.75 -9.14 -1.93
C LEU A 95 -15.61 -10.14 -0.77
N ALA A 96 -16.72 -10.38 -0.06
CA ALA A 96 -16.78 -11.30 1.09
C ALA A 96 -17.27 -12.69 0.66
#